data_AF-A0A935E609-F1
#
_entry.id   AF-A0A935E609-F1
#
_cell.length_a   1.000
_cell.length_b   1.000
_cell.length_c   1.000
_cell.angle_alpha   90.00
_cell.angle_beta   90.00
_cell.angle_gamma   90.00
#
_symmetry.space_group_name_H-M   'P 1'
#
loop_
_entity.id
_entity.type
_entity.pdbx_description
1 polymer ?
#
loop_
_entity_poly.entity_id
_entity_poly.type
_entity_poly.pdbx_seq_one_letter_code
_entity_poly.pdbx_strand_id
1 'polypeptide(L)'
;MKIEYRIILMILVLSQVAFHVDAQKKFGNEWINPSKNYLKLKVAENGIYKLTYEEMVAAGFINTKINGTDLQLINYGTDQALYVSDNDFGPGDHIEFYGEKNTIGLDSLLYSDWQKDLLNPDYSLVNDTNAYFLAISPEKNNIRYTLKNPNFGSTNLTPFPYYLHEEKLVFSKIHKKNAENKIINTIFEPSEGFCNDVSQSSSISLKSSHLVFRVQILLYR
;
A
#
# COMPACT_ATOMS: atom_id res chain seq x y z
N MET A 1 37.23 -3.60 57.09
CA MET A 1 37.17 -4.54 55.94
C MET A 1 35.76 -5.06 55.61
N LYS A 2 34.79 -5.21 56.54
CA LYS A 2 33.45 -5.75 56.22
C LYS A 2 32.43 -4.75 55.61
N ILE A 3 32.63 -3.44 55.76
CA ILE A 3 31.67 -2.42 55.28
C ILE A 3 31.86 -2.10 53.79
N GLU A 4 33.10 -2.05 53.29
CA GLU A 4 33.37 -1.68 51.90
C GLU A 4 32.87 -2.74 50.92
N TYR A 5 33.02 -4.02 51.25
CA TYR A 5 32.43 -5.12 50.48
C TYR A 5 30.89 -5.05 50.47
N ARG A 6 30.25 -4.57 51.54
CA ARG A 6 28.78 -4.42 51.57
C ARG A 6 28.32 -3.29 50.65
N ILE A 7 29.08 -2.20 50.57
CA ILE A 7 28.78 -1.07 49.66
C ILE A 7 29.00 -1.51 48.21
N ILE A 8 30.10 -2.20 47.92
CA ILE A 8 30.37 -2.74 46.58
C ILE A 8 29.30 -3.74 46.15
N LEU A 9 28.87 -4.64 47.06
CA LEU A 9 27.79 -5.59 46.79
C LEU A 9 26.45 -4.89 46.58
N MET A 10 26.17 -3.82 47.34
CA MET A 10 24.95 -3.02 47.18
C MET A 10 24.92 -2.27 45.85
N ILE A 11 26.04 -1.69 45.43
CA ILE A 11 26.18 -1.04 44.12
C ILE A 11 26.04 -2.05 42.97
N LEU A 12 26.61 -3.25 43.12
CA LEU A 12 26.49 -4.33 42.14
C LEU A 12 25.04 -4.84 42.02
N VAL A 13 24.29 -4.87 43.12
CA VAL A 13 22.86 -5.25 43.10
C VAL A 13 22.00 -4.12 42.51
N LEU A 14 22.28 -2.85 42.83
CA LEU A 14 21.57 -1.72 42.24
C LEU A 14 21.82 -1.58 40.73
N SER A 15 23.00 -1.97 40.21
CA SER A 15 23.28 -1.90 38.77
C SER A 15 22.54 -2.95 37.94
N GLN A 16 22.02 -4.02 38.55
CA GLN A 16 21.20 -5.03 37.85
C GLN A 16 19.74 -4.60 37.65
N VAL A 17 19.25 -3.63 38.44
CA VAL A 17 17.88 -3.10 38.32
C VAL A 17 17.73 -2.15 37.11
N ALA A 18 18.83 -1.71 36.50
CA ALA A 18 18.83 -0.78 35.37
C ALA A 18 18.73 -1.45 33.98
N PHE A 19 18.75 -2.79 33.91
CA PHE A 19 18.59 -3.51 32.65
C PHE A 19 17.11 -3.76 32.34
N HIS A 20 16.43 -2.74 31.81
CA HIS A 20 15.21 -2.96 31.05
C HIS A 20 15.59 -3.60 29.70
N VAL A 21 15.49 -4.93 29.63
CA VAL A 21 15.56 -5.67 28.37
C VAL A 21 14.20 -5.50 27.68
N ASP A 22 14.10 -4.51 26.78
CA ASP A 22 12.98 -4.40 25.83
C ASP A 22 13.13 -5.50 24.74
N ALA A 23 13.00 -6.76 25.13
CA ALA A 23 12.93 -7.86 24.17
C ALA A 23 11.52 -7.92 23.60
N GLN A 24 11.40 -7.64 22.29
CA GLN A 24 10.18 -7.49 21.47
C GLN A 24 9.51 -6.11 21.56
N LYS A 25 9.92 -5.20 20.67
CA LYS A 25 9.42 -3.82 20.65
C LYS A 25 8.23 -3.58 19.72
N LYS A 26 8.03 -4.39 18.67
CA LYS A 26 6.92 -4.27 17.71
C LYS A 26 6.52 -5.61 17.09
N PHE A 27 5.24 -5.94 17.14
CA PHE A 27 4.57 -7.11 16.54
C PHE A 27 3.90 -6.78 15.19
N GLY A 28 3.87 -5.51 14.77
CA GLY A 28 3.32 -5.07 13.47
C GLY A 28 1.81 -4.78 13.50
N ASN A 29 1.15 -4.97 14.64
CA ASN A 29 -0.26 -4.67 14.86
C ASN A 29 -0.49 -3.38 15.68
N GLU A 30 0.56 -2.57 15.90
CA GLU A 30 0.49 -1.36 16.74
C GLU A 30 -0.44 -0.29 16.18
N TRP A 31 -0.71 -0.35 14.88
CA TRP A 31 -1.63 0.56 14.21
C TRP A 31 -3.10 0.29 14.58
N ILE A 32 -3.41 -0.89 15.13
CA ILE A 32 -4.77 -1.27 15.52
C ILE A 32 -5.05 -0.78 16.94
N ASN A 33 -6.05 0.08 17.07
CA ASN A 33 -6.69 0.38 18.35
C ASN A 33 -7.99 -0.43 18.48
N PRO A 34 -8.09 -1.39 19.42
CA PRO A 34 -9.27 -2.24 19.60
C PRO A 34 -10.55 -1.49 19.99
N SER A 35 -10.44 -0.28 20.53
CA SER A 35 -11.59 0.55 20.92
C SER A 35 -12.19 1.31 19.73
N LYS A 36 -11.59 1.21 18.54
CA LYS A 36 -12.06 1.88 17.33
C LYS A 36 -12.76 0.91 16.39
N ASN A 37 -13.73 1.44 15.66
CA ASN A 37 -14.33 0.76 14.52
C ASN A 37 -13.55 1.07 13.25
N TYR A 38 -13.36 0.06 12.41
CA TYR A 38 -12.68 0.18 11.13
C TYR A 38 -13.59 -0.30 10.01
N LEU A 39 -13.76 0.53 8.98
CA LEU A 39 -14.37 0.12 7.73
C LEU A 39 -13.29 -0.42 6.80
N LYS A 40 -13.39 -1.70 6.43
CA LYS A 40 -12.46 -2.36 5.51
C LYS A 40 -12.86 -2.08 4.06
N LEU A 41 -11.99 -1.39 3.33
CA LEU A 41 -12.12 -1.10 1.92
C LEU A 41 -11.22 -2.04 1.12
N LYS A 42 -11.79 -2.75 0.14
CA LYS A 42 -11.06 -3.68 -0.72
C LYS A 42 -10.73 -3.01 -2.04
N VAL A 43 -9.46 -3.03 -2.42
CA VAL A 43 -8.92 -2.38 -3.62
C VAL A 43 -8.29 -3.45 -4.51
N ALA A 44 -8.90 -3.71 -5.66
CA ALA A 44 -8.45 -4.73 -6.61
C ALA A 44 -7.58 -4.16 -7.73
N GLU A 45 -7.72 -2.86 -8.02
CA GLU A 45 -6.99 -2.20 -9.11
C GLU A 45 -6.41 -0.85 -8.64
N ASN A 46 -5.35 -0.40 -9.31
CA ASN A 46 -4.78 0.91 -9.03
C ASN A 46 -5.71 2.01 -9.55
N GLY A 47 -6.02 3.01 -8.73
CA GLY A 47 -6.86 4.13 -9.17
C GLY A 47 -7.38 5.00 -8.04
N ILE A 48 -8.18 6.00 -8.40
CA ILE A 48 -8.89 6.86 -7.44
C ILE A 48 -10.22 6.21 -7.09
N TYR A 49 -10.43 5.98 -5.80
CA TYR A 49 -11.66 5.43 -5.25
C TYR A 49 -12.45 6.53 -4.56
N LYS A 50 -13.76 6.55 -4.80
CA LYS A 50 -14.72 7.42 -4.12
C LYS A 50 -15.55 6.59 -3.16
N LEU A 51 -15.73 7.10 -1.94
CA LEU A 51 -16.61 6.54 -0.94
C LEU A 51 -17.51 7.64 -0.38
N THR A 52 -18.81 7.49 -0.57
CA THR A 52 -19.84 8.47 -0.18
C THR A 52 -20.28 8.30 1.27
N TYR A 53 -20.85 9.37 1.84
CA TYR A 53 -21.49 9.33 3.16
C TYR A 53 -22.55 8.22 3.24
N GLU A 54 -23.38 8.09 2.21
CA GLU A 54 -24.47 7.12 2.15
C GLU A 54 -23.95 5.67 2.15
N GLU A 55 -22.85 5.41 1.46
CA GLU A 55 -22.18 4.09 1.49
C GLU A 55 -21.61 3.78 2.89
N MET A 56 -21.05 4.77 3.58
CA MET A 56 -20.56 4.60 4.94
C MET A 56 -21.71 4.33 5.93
N VAL A 57 -22.85 5.00 5.76
CA VAL A 57 -24.07 4.75 6.55
C VAL A 57 -24.63 3.36 6.26
N ALA A 58 -24.73 2.98 4.99
CA ALA A 58 -25.22 1.66 4.59
C ALA A 58 -24.32 0.52 5.11
N ALA A 59 -23.02 0.76 5.21
CA ALA A 59 -22.07 -0.16 5.83
C ALA A 59 -22.10 -0.17 7.37
N GLY A 60 -22.92 0.70 7.99
CA GLY A 60 -23.02 0.84 9.45
C GLY A 60 -21.77 1.45 10.09
N PHE A 61 -20.90 2.10 9.32
CA PHE A 61 -19.67 2.72 9.83
C PHE A 61 -19.94 4.04 10.55
N ILE A 62 -20.89 4.82 10.03
CA ILE A 62 -21.37 6.08 10.62
C ILE A 62 -22.90 6.10 10.64
N ASN A 63 -23.48 6.89 11.53
CA ASN A 63 -24.93 7.05 11.66
C ASN A 63 -25.36 8.52 11.79
N THR A 64 -24.42 9.43 11.98
CA THR A 64 -24.63 10.88 12.07
C THR A 64 -23.59 11.59 11.23
N LYS A 65 -23.72 12.92 11.14
CA LYS A 65 -22.62 13.76 10.67
C LYS A 65 -21.38 13.59 11.56
N ILE A 66 -20.21 13.73 10.96
CA ILE A 66 -18.92 13.68 11.66
C ILE A 66 -18.04 14.81 11.16
N ASN A 67 -16.95 15.08 11.87
CA ASN A 67 -15.93 15.98 11.35
C ASN A 67 -15.04 15.24 10.34
N GLY A 68 -15.03 15.70 9.09
CA GLY A 68 -14.23 15.15 8.00
C GLY A 68 -12.72 15.16 8.28
N THR A 69 -12.21 16.05 9.16
CA THR A 69 -10.79 16.04 9.58
C THR A 69 -10.42 14.83 10.42
N ASP A 70 -11.40 14.15 11.00
CA ASP A 70 -11.17 13.02 11.89
C ASP A 70 -11.01 11.71 11.11
N LEU A 71 -11.38 11.69 9.82
CA LEU A 71 -11.24 10.50 8.98
C LEU A 71 -9.77 10.14 8.76
N GLN A 72 -9.41 8.90 9.08
CA GLN A 72 -8.06 8.36 8.92
C GLN A 72 -8.12 7.15 8.00
N LEU A 73 -7.34 7.17 6.91
CA LEU A 73 -7.16 6.00 6.04
C LEU A 73 -5.82 5.35 6.37
N ILE A 74 -5.83 4.03 6.51
CA ILE A 74 -4.65 3.24 6.90
C ILE A 74 -4.45 2.10 5.90
N ASN A 75 -3.20 1.91 5.46
CA ASN A 75 -2.77 0.77 4.65
C ASN A 75 -1.39 0.28 5.11
N TYR A 76 -1.21 -1.04 5.20
CA TYR A 76 -0.03 -1.70 5.79
C TYR A 76 0.44 -1.07 7.13
N GLY A 77 -0.51 -0.64 7.97
CA GLY A 77 -0.22 -0.02 9.27
C GLY A 77 0.34 1.40 9.20
N THR A 78 0.24 2.06 8.05
CA THR A 78 0.69 3.44 7.83
C THR A 78 -0.46 4.32 7.34
N ASP A 79 -0.44 5.58 7.77
CA ASP A 79 -1.46 6.56 7.39
C ASP A 79 -1.33 6.93 5.91
N GLN A 80 -2.48 6.94 5.23
CA GLN A 80 -2.61 7.26 3.82
C GLN A 80 -3.34 8.59 3.65
N ALA A 81 -2.96 9.33 2.61
CA ALA A 81 -3.63 10.57 2.27
C ALA A 81 -5.02 10.28 1.68
N LEU A 82 -5.99 11.13 2.02
CA LEU A 82 -7.31 11.13 1.44
C LEU A 82 -7.80 12.57 1.23
N TYR A 83 -8.71 12.77 0.28
CA TYR A 83 -9.46 13.99 0.10
C TYR A 83 -10.84 13.85 0.77
N VAL A 84 -11.35 14.95 1.33
CA VAL A 84 -12.69 15.04 1.90
C VAL A 84 -13.39 16.21 1.24
N SER A 85 -14.63 16.02 0.79
CA SER A 85 -15.41 17.08 0.14
C SER A 85 -15.73 18.25 1.08
N ASP A 86 -16.11 17.95 2.33
CA ASP A 86 -16.41 18.92 3.37
C ASP A 86 -15.96 18.42 4.76
N ASN A 87 -15.58 19.34 5.64
CA ASN A 87 -15.26 19.04 7.03
C ASN A 87 -16.52 18.85 7.88
N ASP A 88 -17.67 19.46 7.57
CA ASP A 88 -18.96 19.08 8.18
C ASP A 88 -19.57 17.88 7.43
N PHE A 89 -18.85 16.75 7.48
CA PHE A 89 -19.11 15.58 6.64
C PHE A 89 -20.48 14.96 6.92
N GLY A 90 -21.38 15.05 5.95
CA GLY A 90 -22.77 14.63 6.04
C GLY A 90 -23.37 14.15 4.72
N PRO A 91 -24.71 14.10 4.61
CA PRO A 91 -25.39 13.62 3.40
C PRO A 91 -24.95 14.37 2.14
N GLY A 92 -24.59 13.63 1.09
CA GLY A 92 -24.04 14.16 -0.17
C GLY A 92 -22.52 14.34 -0.20
N ASP A 93 -21.84 14.22 0.94
CA ASP A 93 -20.38 14.29 1.01
C ASP A 93 -19.70 12.97 0.65
N HIS A 94 -18.41 13.06 0.33
CA HIS A 94 -17.61 11.91 -0.03
C HIS A 94 -16.13 12.11 0.30
N ILE A 95 -15.42 10.99 0.38
CA ILE A 95 -13.96 10.96 0.38
C ILE A 95 -13.44 10.38 -0.92
N GLU A 96 -12.23 10.78 -1.29
CA GLU A 96 -11.48 10.21 -2.39
C GLU A 96 -10.07 9.82 -1.92
N PHE A 97 -9.56 8.68 -2.38
CA PHE A 97 -8.19 8.27 -2.11
C PHE A 97 -7.62 7.49 -3.29
N TYR A 98 -6.29 7.53 -3.45
CA TYR A 98 -5.61 6.68 -4.41
C TYR A 98 -5.36 5.32 -3.76
N GLY A 99 -6.03 4.30 -4.29
CA GLY A 99 -5.88 2.92 -3.86
C GLY A 99 -4.97 2.17 -4.82
N GLU A 100 -4.08 1.36 -4.26
CA GLU A 100 -3.22 0.45 -5.01
C GLU A 100 -3.60 -1.01 -4.70
N LYS A 101 -3.61 -1.85 -5.73
CA LYS A 101 -3.82 -3.29 -5.60
C LYS A 101 -2.68 -3.95 -4.84
N ASN A 102 -2.90 -5.18 -4.36
CA ASN A 102 -1.87 -5.88 -3.63
C ASN A 102 -0.81 -6.40 -4.60
N THR A 103 0.46 -6.19 -4.26
CA THR A 103 1.62 -6.73 -4.97
C THR A 103 2.35 -7.72 -4.06
N ILE A 104 3.61 -8.07 -4.34
CA ILE A 104 4.36 -9.01 -3.51
C ILE A 104 4.66 -8.48 -2.09
N GLY A 105 4.47 -7.18 -1.83
CA GLY A 105 4.79 -6.45 -0.59
C GLY A 105 5.15 -7.31 0.64
N LEU A 106 4.15 -7.77 1.39
CA LEU A 106 4.37 -8.59 2.60
C LEU A 106 4.81 -10.02 2.30
N ASP A 107 4.37 -10.60 1.18
CA ASP A 107 4.71 -11.96 0.78
C ASP A 107 6.21 -12.13 0.47
N SER A 108 6.89 -11.03 0.16
CA SER A 108 8.35 -11.00 -0.02
C SER A 108 9.10 -11.53 1.21
N LEU A 109 8.54 -11.37 2.42
CA LEU A 109 9.13 -11.85 3.67
C LEU A 109 9.16 -13.38 3.79
N LEU A 110 8.49 -14.09 2.89
CA LEU A 110 8.53 -15.55 2.83
C LEU A 110 9.83 -16.08 2.20
N TYR A 111 10.54 -15.23 1.44
CA TYR A 111 11.81 -15.57 0.78
C TYR A 111 13.00 -15.25 1.66
N SER A 112 14.08 -16.02 1.50
CA SER A 112 15.33 -15.79 2.24
C SER A 112 16.08 -14.54 1.73
N ASP A 113 16.17 -14.35 0.41
CA ASP A 113 16.69 -13.13 -0.22
C ASP A 113 15.70 -12.64 -1.29
N TRP A 114 14.60 -12.02 -0.85
CA TRP A 114 13.52 -11.57 -1.73
C TRP A 114 13.97 -10.64 -2.87
N GLN A 115 15.08 -9.92 -2.71
CA GLN A 115 15.58 -9.00 -3.74
C GLN A 115 16.13 -9.75 -4.96
N LYS A 116 16.54 -11.00 -4.78
CA LYS A 116 17.09 -11.85 -5.85
C LYS A 116 16.18 -13.01 -6.22
N ASP A 117 15.37 -13.47 -5.27
CA ASP A 117 14.67 -14.74 -5.37
C ASP A 117 13.28 -14.60 -6.00
N LEU A 118 12.71 -13.40 -6.03
CA LEU A 118 11.34 -13.17 -6.50
C LEU A 118 11.21 -13.35 -8.02
N LEU A 119 10.29 -14.22 -8.43
CA LEU A 119 9.93 -14.38 -9.84
C LEU A 119 9.06 -13.23 -10.37
N ASN A 120 8.10 -12.77 -9.57
CA ASN A 120 7.14 -11.74 -9.98
C ASN A 120 6.82 -10.79 -8.82
N PRO A 121 7.43 -9.59 -8.79
CA PRO A 121 7.22 -8.63 -7.72
C PRO A 121 5.87 -7.90 -7.81
N ASP A 122 5.22 -7.89 -8.99
CA ASP A 122 4.00 -7.12 -9.24
C ASP A 122 2.72 -7.92 -8.91
N TYR A 123 2.84 -9.14 -8.37
CA TYR A 123 1.69 -10.00 -8.07
C TYR A 123 1.88 -10.74 -6.73
N SER A 124 0.85 -10.70 -5.87
CA SER A 124 0.87 -11.39 -4.57
C SER A 124 0.76 -12.91 -4.72
N LEU A 125 1.37 -13.64 -3.78
CA LEU A 125 1.28 -15.09 -3.70
C LEU A 125 -0.05 -15.57 -3.08
N VAL A 126 -0.73 -14.69 -2.34
CA VAL A 126 -1.91 -15.04 -1.53
C VAL A 126 -3.18 -14.43 -2.10
N ASN A 127 -3.16 -13.13 -2.39
CA ASN A 127 -4.36 -12.39 -2.79
C ASN A 127 -3.98 -11.09 -3.52
N ASP A 128 -4.58 -10.82 -4.68
CA ASP A 128 -4.33 -9.60 -5.47
C ASP A 128 -5.08 -8.36 -4.94
N THR A 129 -6.03 -8.54 -4.03
CA THR A 129 -6.85 -7.45 -3.49
C THR A 129 -6.24 -6.87 -2.21
N ASN A 130 -5.87 -5.59 -2.23
CA ASN A 130 -5.36 -4.87 -1.06
C ASN A 130 -6.51 -4.46 -0.12
N ALA A 131 -6.19 -4.28 1.16
CA ALA A 131 -7.12 -3.83 2.19
C ALA A 131 -6.68 -2.50 2.79
N TYR A 132 -7.54 -1.50 2.65
CA TYR A 132 -7.44 -0.22 3.35
C TYR A 132 -8.43 -0.21 4.49
N PHE A 133 -8.10 0.50 5.56
CA PHE A 133 -8.95 0.62 6.74
C PHE A 133 -9.24 2.09 7.01
N LEU A 134 -10.52 2.44 7.01
CA LEU A 134 -10.99 3.77 7.38
C LEU A 134 -11.41 3.78 8.85
N ALA A 135 -10.95 4.77 9.60
CA ALA A 135 -11.27 4.96 11.02
C ALA A 135 -11.60 6.43 11.32
N ILE A 136 -12.23 6.67 12.46
CA ILE A 136 -12.45 8.02 13.01
C ILE A 136 -11.43 8.24 14.14
N SER A 137 -10.55 9.21 13.94
CA SER A 137 -9.37 9.49 14.75
C SER A 137 -9.22 10.99 15.01
N PRO A 138 -10.08 11.59 15.86
CA PRO A 138 -10.03 13.02 16.20
C PRO A 138 -8.76 13.41 16.97
N GLU A 139 -8.07 12.44 17.57
CA GLU A 139 -6.87 12.67 18.36
C GLU A 139 -5.59 12.83 17.52
N LYS A 140 -5.69 12.70 16.19
CA LYS A 140 -4.57 12.76 15.25
C LYS A 140 -4.75 13.86 14.21
N ASN A 141 -3.62 14.37 13.72
CA ASN A 141 -3.57 15.17 12.50
C ASN A 141 -3.49 14.22 11.29
N ASN A 142 -4.64 13.88 10.73
CA ASN A 142 -4.73 12.91 9.63
C ASN A 142 -4.24 13.51 8.30
N ILE A 143 -3.59 12.69 7.46
CA ILE A 143 -2.98 13.14 6.20
C ILE A 143 -4.06 13.42 5.15
N ARG A 144 -3.90 14.50 4.37
CA ARG A 144 -4.88 14.96 3.38
C ARG A 144 -4.23 15.28 2.03
N TYR A 145 -4.99 15.05 0.96
CA TYR A 145 -4.66 15.63 -0.34
C TYR A 145 -5.11 17.09 -0.40
N THR A 146 -4.28 17.93 -1.02
CA THR A 146 -4.65 19.31 -1.35
C THR A 146 -5.09 19.37 -2.80
N LEU A 147 -6.34 19.77 -3.03
CA LEU A 147 -6.85 19.97 -4.38
C LEU A 147 -6.08 21.12 -5.06
N LYS A 148 -5.47 20.84 -6.20
CA LYS A 148 -4.78 21.86 -7.01
C LYS A 148 -5.56 22.08 -8.29
N ASN A 149 -6.27 23.21 -8.35
CA ASN A 149 -6.98 23.61 -9.56
C ASN A 149 -5.97 24.09 -10.62
N PRO A 150 -6.06 23.62 -11.87
CA PRO A 150 -5.23 24.16 -12.95
C PRO A 150 -5.54 25.64 -13.16
N ASN A 151 -4.51 26.47 -13.32
CA ASN A 151 -4.69 27.87 -13.68
C ASN A 151 -4.89 27.99 -15.19
N PHE A 152 -6.14 28.15 -15.62
CA PHE A 152 -6.51 28.32 -17.03
C PHE A 152 -6.43 29.78 -17.51
N GLY A 153 -6.01 30.73 -16.67
CA GLY A 153 -5.94 32.16 -17.01
C GLY A 153 -4.83 32.52 -18.02
N SER A 154 -3.93 31.58 -18.33
CA SER A 154 -2.87 31.71 -19.33
C SER A 154 -2.94 30.50 -20.28
N THR A 155 -3.62 30.66 -21.40
CA THR A 155 -3.71 29.64 -22.46
C THR A 155 -2.48 29.60 -23.38
N ASN A 156 -1.42 30.34 -23.06
CA ASN A 156 -0.19 30.44 -23.85
C ASN A 156 0.89 29.43 -23.43
N LEU A 157 0.49 28.30 -22.84
CA LEU A 157 1.44 27.23 -22.53
C LEU A 157 1.76 26.46 -23.81
N THR A 158 3.01 26.48 -24.24
CA THR A 158 3.48 25.61 -25.31
C THR A 158 3.35 24.16 -24.84
N PRO A 159 2.55 23.30 -25.51
CA PRO A 159 2.43 21.91 -25.11
C PRO A 159 3.78 21.20 -25.27
N PHE A 160 4.07 20.29 -24.36
CA PHE A 160 5.23 19.41 -24.54
C PHE A 160 5.04 18.58 -25.82
N PRO A 161 6.06 18.47 -26.67
CA PRO A 161 5.95 17.74 -27.94
C PRO A 161 5.81 16.22 -27.72
N TYR A 162 6.16 15.73 -26.54
CA TYR A 162 6.04 14.34 -26.13
C TYR A 162 5.80 14.25 -24.62
N TYR A 163 5.30 13.11 -24.17
CA TYR A 163 5.27 12.74 -22.76
C TYR A 163 5.78 11.31 -22.62
N LEU A 164 6.32 10.99 -21.44
CA LEU A 164 6.75 9.64 -21.10
C LEU A 164 5.55 8.88 -20.54
N HIS A 165 5.35 7.66 -21.03
CA HIS A 165 4.26 6.76 -20.62
C HIS A 165 4.82 5.36 -20.42
N GLU A 166 4.44 4.71 -19.32
CA GLU A 166 4.78 3.31 -19.05
C GLU A 166 3.51 2.47 -19.09
N GLU A 167 3.55 1.39 -19.88
CA GLU A 167 2.53 0.34 -19.87
C GLU A 167 3.19 -0.98 -19.46
N LYS A 168 2.61 -1.63 -18.47
CA LYS A 168 3.12 -2.91 -17.94
C LYS A 168 2.03 -3.97 -18.02
N LEU A 169 2.37 -5.12 -18.61
CA LEU A 169 1.53 -6.31 -18.59
C LEU A 169 2.15 -7.32 -17.61
N VAL A 170 1.42 -7.64 -16.53
CA VAL A 170 1.87 -8.58 -15.50
C VAL A 170 1.20 -9.93 -15.73
N PHE A 171 2.00 -10.98 -15.80
CA PHE A 171 1.49 -12.35 -16.00
C PHE A 171 1.40 -13.09 -14.68
N SER A 172 0.24 -13.69 -14.40
CA SER A 172 -0.01 -14.41 -13.15
C SER A 172 -0.79 -15.71 -13.32
N LYS A 173 -0.82 -16.27 -14.53
CA LYS A 173 -1.68 -17.40 -14.88
C LYS A 173 -1.35 -18.67 -14.11
N ILE A 174 -0.06 -18.95 -13.87
CA ILE A 174 0.41 -20.20 -13.26
C ILE A 174 1.35 -19.90 -12.12
N HIS A 175 1.18 -20.61 -11.00
CA HIS A 175 2.14 -20.63 -9.92
C HIS A 175 3.24 -21.65 -10.20
N LYS A 176 4.48 -21.19 -10.34
CA LYS A 176 5.66 -22.04 -10.48
C LYS A 176 6.27 -22.28 -9.12
N LYS A 177 6.45 -23.55 -8.76
CA LYS A 177 7.23 -23.98 -7.59
C LYS A 177 8.28 -24.98 -8.02
N ASN A 178 9.45 -24.91 -7.42
CA ASN A 178 10.53 -25.86 -7.67
C ASN A 178 10.16 -27.22 -7.06
N ALA A 179 10.45 -28.28 -7.80
CA ALA A 179 10.20 -29.63 -7.36
C ALA A 179 11.33 -30.54 -7.84
N GLU A 180 12.03 -31.16 -6.90
CA GLU A 180 13.07 -32.15 -7.19
C GLU A 180 12.51 -33.55 -6.94
N ASN A 181 12.51 -34.42 -7.95
CA ASN A 181 11.93 -35.77 -7.84
C ASN A 181 10.48 -35.81 -7.29
N LYS A 182 9.67 -34.78 -7.61
CA LYS A 182 8.30 -34.57 -7.07
C LYS A 182 8.23 -34.23 -5.58
N ILE A 183 9.35 -33.98 -4.94
CA ILE A 183 9.42 -33.43 -3.58
C ILE A 183 9.39 -31.92 -3.70
N ILE A 184 8.55 -31.30 -2.89
CA ILE A 184 8.35 -29.86 -2.84
C ILE A 184 8.72 -29.41 -1.43
N ASN A 185 9.58 -28.39 -1.34
CA ASN A 185 9.98 -27.82 -0.06
C ASN A 185 8.88 -26.91 0.50
N THR A 186 8.76 -26.88 1.83
CA THR A 186 7.83 -25.98 2.53
C THR A 186 8.31 -24.53 2.51
N ILE A 187 9.62 -24.31 2.41
CA ILE A 187 10.21 -22.98 2.25
C ILE A 187 9.98 -22.45 0.83
N PHE A 188 9.95 -21.12 0.70
CA PHE A 188 9.93 -20.47 -0.61
C PHE A 188 11.34 -20.45 -1.18
N GLU A 189 11.46 -20.90 -2.43
CA GLU A 189 12.73 -21.05 -3.10
C GLU A 189 12.91 -19.98 -4.20
N PRO A 190 14.16 -19.70 -4.62
CA PRO A 190 14.42 -18.78 -5.72
C PRO A 190 13.62 -19.17 -6.97
N SER A 191 13.06 -18.16 -7.63
CA SER A 191 12.20 -18.29 -8.83
C SER A 191 10.86 -19.02 -8.60
N GLU A 192 10.41 -19.20 -7.36
CA GLU A 192 9.03 -19.54 -7.04
C GLU A 192 8.11 -18.31 -7.26
N GLY A 193 6.87 -18.54 -7.70
CA GLY A 193 5.85 -17.48 -7.81
C GLY A 193 4.99 -17.56 -9.07
N PHE A 194 4.16 -16.54 -9.28
CA PHE A 194 3.22 -16.49 -10.39
C PHE A 194 3.85 -15.97 -11.70
N CYS A 195 3.64 -16.70 -12.80
CA CYS A 195 4.12 -16.35 -14.12
C CYS A 195 3.18 -16.85 -15.22
N ASN A 196 3.59 -16.74 -16.48
CA ASN A 196 2.91 -17.36 -17.61
C ASN A 196 3.45 -18.77 -17.90
N ASP A 197 2.74 -19.53 -18.72
CA ASP A 197 3.21 -20.84 -19.21
C ASP A 197 4.59 -20.76 -19.86
N VAL A 198 5.44 -21.75 -19.56
CA VAL A 198 6.72 -21.91 -20.24
C VAL A 198 6.44 -22.30 -21.69
N SER A 199 6.89 -21.48 -22.63
CA SER A 199 6.67 -21.68 -24.06
C SER A 199 7.97 -21.45 -24.84
N GLN A 200 8.19 -22.23 -25.89
CA GLN A 200 9.35 -22.03 -26.79
C GLN A 200 9.20 -20.79 -27.67
N SER A 201 7.97 -20.37 -27.94
CA SER A 201 7.64 -19.12 -28.62
C SER A 201 6.40 -18.52 -28.00
N SER A 202 6.39 -17.21 -27.80
CA SER A 202 5.25 -16.45 -27.30
C SER A 202 5.05 -15.22 -28.17
N SER A 203 3.78 -14.85 -28.37
CA SER A 203 3.39 -13.63 -29.05
C SER A 203 2.49 -12.86 -28.11
N ILE A 204 2.89 -11.64 -27.74
CA ILE A 204 2.17 -10.78 -26.81
C ILE A 204 1.75 -9.53 -27.57
N SER A 205 0.47 -9.16 -27.45
CA SER A 205 -0.04 -7.89 -27.98
C SER A 205 -0.14 -6.90 -26.83
N LEU A 206 0.63 -5.82 -26.88
CA LEU A 206 0.46 -4.68 -25.98
C LEU A 206 -0.60 -3.74 -26.58
N LYS A 207 -1.67 -3.50 -25.84
CA LYS A 207 -2.70 -2.53 -26.24
C LYS A 207 -2.35 -1.19 -25.61
N SER A 208 -1.84 -0.26 -26.41
CA SER A 208 -1.65 1.11 -25.94
C SER A 208 -2.90 1.95 -26.18
N SER A 209 -3.41 2.56 -25.11
CA SER A 209 -4.60 3.42 -25.17
C SER A 209 -4.32 4.83 -25.70
N HIS A 210 -3.04 5.23 -25.83
CA HIS A 210 -2.66 6.62 -26.11
C HIS A 210 -1.62 6.81 -27.23
N LEU A 211 -1.32 5.77 -28.01
CA LEU A 211 -0.33 5.85 -29.08
C LEU A 211 -0.93 6.50 -30.34
N VAL A 212 -0.70 7.81 -30.52
CA VAL A 212 -1.16 8.56 -31.70
C VAL A 212 -0.05 8.62 -32.75
N PHE A 213 -0.13 7.82 -33.81
CA PHE A 213 0.73 7.97 -34.98
C PHE A 213 0.25 9.16 -35.84
N ARG A 214 0.98 10.27 -35.85
CA ARG A 214 0.73 11.37 -36.80
C ARG A 214 1.68 11.25 -37.99
N VAL A 215 1.13 11.10 -39.19
CA VAL A 215 1.89 11.26 -40.45
C VAL A 215 2.02 12.74 -40.72
N GLN A 216 3.25 13.27 -40.66
CA GLN A 216 3.52 14.66 -40.97
C GLN A 216 3.80 14.78 -42.48
N ILE A 217 2.82 15.26 -43.26
CA ILE A 217 3.00 15.54 -44.69
C ILE A 217 3.67 16.92 -44.80
N LEU A 218 4.96 16.93 -45.15
CA LEU A 218 5.69 18.15 -45.48
C LEU A 218 5.59 18.38 -46.99
N LEU A 219 4.83 19.41 -47.41
CA LEU A 219 4.87 19.90 -48.78
C LEU A 219 6.10 20.81 -48.92
N TYR A 220 7.12 20.35 -49.64
CA TYR A 220 8.19 21.22 -50.13
C TYR A 220 7.67 21.99 -51.35
N ARG A 221 7.73 23.33 -51.28
CA ARG A 221 7.63 24.22 -52.44
C ARG A 221 9.02 24.50 -52.98
#